data_AF-A0A7K3H4P4-F1
#
_entry.id   AF-A0A7K3H4P4-F1
#
_cell.length_a   1.000
_cell.length_b   1.000
_cell.length_c   1.000
_cell.angle_alpha   90.00
_cell.angle_beta   90.00
_cell.angle_gamma   90.00
#
_symmetry.space_group_name_H-M   'P 1'
#
loop_
_entity.id
_entity.type
_entity.pdbx_description
1 polymer ?
#
loop_
_entity_poly.entity_id
_entity_poly.type
_entity_poly.pdbx_seq_one_letter_code
_entity_poly.pdbx_strand_id
1 'polypeptide(L)'
;MARLRAAGCVFAEDEARLLISAAPTPDRLTALVDRRAGGLPLEHVLGWAEFCGLRVTVDRGVFVPRPRTAFLVHRAAACGP
;
A
#
# COMPACT_ATOMS: atom_id res chain seq x y z
N MET A 1 8.59 -1.11 -13.52
CA MET A 1 8.42 -2.59 -13.45
C MET A 1 9.73 -3.31 -13.16
N ALA A 2 10.72 -3.28 -14.06
CA ALA A 2 11.97 -4.05 -13.93
C ALA A 2 12.65 -3.89 -12.56
N ARG A 3 12.74 -2.67 -12.04
CA ARG A 3 13.33 -2.38 -10.72
C ARG A 3 12.59 -3.01 -9.54
N LEU A 4 11.24 -3.05 -9.58
CA LEU A 4 10.44 -3.70 -8.54
C LEU A 4 10.59 -5.22 -8.58
N ARG A 5 10.61 -5.82 -9.78
CA ARG A 5 10.86 -7.26 -9.95
C ARG A 5 12.26 -7.65 -9.45
N ALA A 6 13.28 -6.85 -9.78
CA ALA A 6 14.64 -7.06 -9.30
C ALA A 6 14.75 -6.95 -7.77
N ALA A 7 13.89 -6.15 -7.14
CA ALA A 7 13.78 -6.04 -5.68
C ALA A 7 12.93 -7.16 -5.03
N GLY A 8 12.45 -8.14 -5.81
CA GLY A 8 11.65 -9.27 -5.30
C GLY A 8 10.17 -8.94 -5.05
N CYS A 9 9.64 -7.84 -5.61
CA CYS A 9 8.21 -7.53 -5.51
C CYS A 9 7.41 -8.54 -6.33
N VAL A 10 6.59 -9.36 -5.66
CA VAL A 10 5.80 -10.45 -6.28
C VAL A 10 4.73 -9.91 -7.23
N PHE A 11 4.13 -8.76 -6.93
CA PHE A 11 3.07 -8.12 -7.71
C PHE A 11 3.53 -6.81 -8.37
N ALA A 12 4.73 -6.81 -8.95
CA ALA A 12 5.41 -5.61 -9.42
C ALA A 12 4.58 -4.71 -10.36
N GLU A 13 3.72 -5.28 -11.19
CA GLU A 13 2.85 -4.59 -12.13
C GLU A 13 1.71 -3.86 -11.42
N ASP A 14 1.06 -4.52 -10.46
CA ASP A 14 0.01 -3.94 -9.64
C ASP A 14 0.56 -2.81 -8.76
N GLU A 15 1.68 -3.07 -8.11
CA GLU A 15 2.35 -2.05 -7.28
C GLU A 15 2.74 -0.82 -8.10
N ALA A 16 3.27 -1.03 -9.30
CA ALA A 16 3.65 0.10 -10.14
C ALA A 16 2.47 0.91 -10.66
N ARG A 17 1.31 0.28 -10.94
CA ARG A 17 0.08 1.02 -11.27
C ARG A 17 -0.27 1.98 -10.13
N LEU A 18 -0.21 1.50 -8.89
CA LEU A 18 -0.46 2.32 -7.70
C LEU A 18 0.58 3.45 -7.56
N LEU A 19 1.87 3.13 -7.69
CA LEU A 19 2.95 4.12 -7.58
C LEU A 19 2.86 5.21 -8.67
N ILE A 20 2.53 4.83 -9.91
CA ILE A 20 2.30 5.78 -11.01
C ILE A 20 1.11 6.69 -10.68
N SER A 21 -0.01 6.13 -10.22
CA SER A 21 -1.18 6.94 -9.85
C SER A 21 -0.93 7.90 -8.68
N ALA A 22 0.01 7.56 -7.79
CA ALA A 22 0.35 8.35 -6.62
C ALA A 22 1.43 9.42 -6.91
N ALA A 23 2.08 9.36 -8.07
CA ALA A 23 3.20 10.23 -8.43
C ALA A 23 2.79 11.28 -9.47
N PRO A 24 2.68 12.56 -9.11
CA PRO A 24 2.35 13.63 -10.06
C PRO A 24 3.50 13.94 -11.03
N THR A 25 4.74 13.51 -10.74
CA THR A 25 5.92 13.78 -11.55
C THR A 25 6.82 12.55 -11.67
N PRO A 26 7.65 12.44 -12.73
CA PRO A 26 8.63 11.37 -12.89
C PRO A 26 9.63 11.26 -11.74
N ASP A 27 10.10 12.40 -11.21
CA ASP A 27 11.02 12.42 -10.07
C ASP A 27 10.36 11.87 -8.81
N ARG A 28 9.09 12.23 -8.58
CA ARG A 28 8.33 11.68 -7.47
C ARG A 28 8.12 10.18 -7.62
N LEU A 29 7.80 9.71 -8.83
CA LEU A 29 7.66 8.28 -9.10
C LEU A 29 8.96 7.53 -8.80
N THR A 30 10.09 8.06 -9.24
CA THR A 30 11.41 7.47 -8.99
C THR A 30 11.67 7.36 -7.49
N ALA A 31 11.41 8.41 -6.72
CA ALA A 31 11.56 8.39 -5.27
C ALA A 31 10.65 7.36 -4.57
N LEU A 32 9.41 7.19 -5.04
CA LEU A 32 8.50 6.18 -4.49
C LEU A 32 8.96 4.75 -4.82
N VAL A 33 9.41 4.51 -6.05
CA VAL A 33 9.97 3.21 -6.47
C VAL A 33 11.22 2.87 -5.66
N ASP A 34 12.09 3.84 -5.41
CA ASP A 34 13.33 3.64 -4.64
C ASP A 34 13.03 3.25 -3.19
N ARG A 35 12.06 3.92 -2.55
CA ARG A 35 11.59 3.53 -1.20
C ARG A 35 11.02 2.12 -1.19
N ARG A 36 10.18 1.78 -2.18
CA ARG A 36 9.56 0.45 -2.27
C ARG A 36 10.61 -0.65 -2.50
N ALA A 37 11.55 -0.41 -3.40
CA ALA A 37 12.67 -1.32 -3.68
C ALA A 37 13.64 -1.43 -2.49
N GLY A 38 13.74 -0.39 -1.67
CA GLY A 38 14.47 -0.39 -0.40
C GLY A 38 13.81 -1.17 0.74
N GLY A 39 12.68 -1.85 0.47
CA GLY A 39 12.01 -2.73 1.43
C GLY A 39 10.94 -2.06 2.28
N LEU A 40 10.60 -0.79 2.02
CA LEU A 40 9.43 -0.19 2.69
C LEU A 40 8.14 -0.89 2.20
N PRO A 41 7.19 -1.18 3.11
CA PRO A 41 5.85 -1.61 2.72
C PRO A 41 5.21 -0.63 1.75
N LEU A 42 4.49 -1.14 0.76
CA LEU A 42 3.87 -0.32 -0.28
C LEU A 42 2.93 0.74 0.32
N GLU A 43 2.19 0.36 1.36
CA GLU A 43 1.21 1.23 2.03
C GLU A 43 1.90 2.41 2.71
N HIS A 44 3.08 2.21 3.30
CA HIS A 44 3.90 3.31 3.84
C HIS A 44 4.54 4.15 2.72
N VAL A 45 4.79 3.58 1.55
CA VAL A 45 5.24 4.34 0.38
C VAL A 45 4.13 5.26 -0.13
N LEU A 46 2.91 4.74 -0.22
CA LEU A 46 1.70 5.44 -0.68
C LEU A 46 1.10 6.38 0.38
N GLY A 47 1.37 6.16 1.67
CA GLY A 47 0.78 6.89 2.79
C GLY A 47 -0.64 6.44 3.16
N TRP A 48 -1.12 5.34 2.56
CA TRP A 48 -2.44 4.78 2.82
C TRP A 48 -2.48 3.28 2.51
N ALA A 49 -3.45 2.59 3.13
CA ALA A 49 -3.79 1.20 2.84
C ALA A 49 -5.27 1.10 2.44
N GLU A 50 -5.59 0.26 1.46
CA GLU A 50 -6.98 -0.11 1.19
C GLU A 50 -7.45 -1.11 2.24
N PHE A 51 -8.53 -0.80 2.94
CA PHE A 51 -9.08 -1.66 3.97
C PHE A 51 -10.59 -1.51 4.04
N CYS A 52 -11.32 -2.62 3.88
CA CYS A 52 -12.79 -2.64 3.88
C CYS A 52 -13.41 -1.61 2.91
N GLY A 53 -12.82 -1.42 1.72
CA GLY A 53 -13.29 -0.46 0.70
C GLY A 53 -12.95 1.01 1.00
N LEU A 54 -12.20 1.28 2.05
CA LEU A 54 -11.77 2.63 2.45
C LEU A 54 -10.26 2.79 2.23
N ARG A 55 -9.82 4.03 1.98
CA ARG A 55 -8.40 4.39 2.05
C ARG A 55 -8.08 4.91 3.43
N VAL A 56 -7.38 4.11 4.22
CA VAL A 56 -6.96 4.46 5.59
C VAL A 56 -5.54 5.01 5.55
N THR A 57 -5.32 6.21 6.08
CA THR A 57 -3.98 6.82 6.17
C THR A 57 -3.06 5.98 7.05
N VAL A 58 -1.83 5.76 6.60
CA VAL A 58 -0.78 5.10 7.38
C VAL A 58 0.50 5.91 7.31
N ASP A 59 1.17 6.03 8.45
CA ASP A 59 2.46 6.69 8.58
C ASP A 59 3.49 5.71 9.19
N ARG A 60 4.73 6.14 9.29
CA ARG A 60 5.81 5.39 9.92
C ARG A 60 5.43 5.02 11.36
N GLY A 61 5.59 3.74 11.69
CA GLY A 61 5.23 3.20 13.00
C GLY A 61 3.75 2.81 13.13
N VAL A 62 2.89 3.19 12.18
CA VAL A 62 1.51 2.70 12.11
C VAL A 62 1.50 1.31 11.49
N PHE A 63 0.83 0.38 12.17
CA PHE A 63 0.64 -0.97 11.66
C PHE A 63 -0.30 -0.97 10.45
N VAL A 64 0.12 -1.58 9.35
CA VAL A 64 -0.68 -1.67 8.13
C VAL A 64 -1.86 -2.63 8.37
N PRO A 65 -3.12 -2.20 8.14
CA PRO A 65 -4.29 -3.07 8.27
C PRO A 65 -4.14 -4.36 7.47
N ARG A 66 -4.43 -5.50 8.09
CA ARG A 66 -4.27 -6.81 7.43
C ARG A 66 -5.60 -7.23 6.81
N PRO A 67 -5.61 -7.82 5.60
CA PRO A 67 -6.84 -8.30 4.97
C PRO A 67 -7.66 -9.23 5.88
N ARG A 68 -7.00 -10.08 6.68
CA ARG A 68 -7.68 -10.98 7.63
C ARG A 68 -8.45 -10.22 8.73
N THR A 69 -8.04 -9.02 9.08
CA THR A 69 -8.73 -8.18 10.07
C THR A 69 -10.09 -7.69 9.57
N ALA A 70 -10.33 -7.68 8.25
CA ALA A 70 -11.62 -7.29 7.67
C ALA A 70 -12.78 -8.14 8.21
N PHE A 71 -12.53 -9.42 8.52
CA PHE A 71 -13.52 -10.29 9.15
C PHE A 71 -14.06 -9.72 10.47
N LEU A 72 -13.18 -9.22 11.34
CA LEU A 72 -13.59 -8.63 12.63
C LEU A 72 -14.41 -7.36 12.44
N VAL A 73 -14.05 -6.53 11.45
CA VAL A 73 -14.82 -5.33 11.09
C VAL A 73 -16.24 -5.73 10.67
N HIS A 74 -16.38 -6.72 9.79
CA HIS A 74 -17.70 -7.18 9.34
C HIS A 74 -18.54 -7.78 10.47
N ARG A 75 -17.92 -8.54 11.38
CA ARG A 75 -18.62 -9.08 12.56
C ARG A 75 -19.09 -7.95 13.49
N ALA A 76 -18.24 -6.97 13.76
CA ALA A 76 -18.60 -5.83 14.59
C ALA A 76 -19.74 -5.01 13.97
N ALA A 77 -19.69 -4.75 12.66
CA ALA A 77 -20.75 -4.03 11.94
C ALA A 77 -22.09 -4.77 11.97
N ALA A 78 -22.08 -6.11 11.92
CA ALA A 78 -23.29 -6.93 12.04
C ALA A 78 -23.85 -7.00 13.48
N CYS A 79 -23.06 -6.62 14.48
CA CYS A 79 -23.46 -6.55 15.89
C CYS A 79 -23.77 -5.11 16.35
N GLY A 80 -23.79 -4.13 15.44
CA GLY A 80 -24.22 -2.76 15.73
C GLY A 80 -25.67 -2.71 16.25
N PRO A 81 -26.07 -1.62 16.93
CA PRO A 81 -27.33 -1.50 17.65
C PRO A 81 -28.57 -1.79 16.79
#